data_AF-A0A839TSN8-F1
#
_entry.id   AF-A0A839TSN8-F1
#
_cell.length_a   1.000
_cell.length_b   1.000
_cell.length_c   1.000
_cell.angle_alpha   90.00
_cell.angle_beta   90.00
_cell.angle_gamma   90.00
#
_symmetry.space_group_name_H-M   'P 1'
#
loop_
_entity.id
_entity.type
_entity.pdbx_description
1 polymer ?
#
loop_
_entity_poly.entity_id
_entity_poly.type
_entity_poly.pdbx_seq_one_letter_code
_entity_poly.pdbx_strand_id
1 'polypeptide(L)'
;MIPRKWFTSLLFSAVLLAGSAQAAAAEDTTGSSPEPSAPSGKHITILHTNDMHGRAVEASPEMGFAKVTGIFNQYRSQNPDTLVLDAGDAVHGTPFATLVQGESSVKVMNEMGYDATVPGNHEFNYGWKYLVELSKG
;
A
#
# COMPACT_ATOMS: atom_id res chain seq x y z
N MET A 1 29.21 17.27 -20.47
CA MET A 1 30.20 16.18 -20.66
C MET A 1 30.35 15.48 -19.31
N ILE A 2 30.04 14.21 -19.03
CA ILE A 2 29.69 12.96 -19.76
C ILE A 2 28.80 12.14 -18.78
N PRO A 3 27.79 11.37 -19.21
CA PRO A 3 26.72 10.83 -18.36
C PRO A 3 27.07 9.56 -17.57
N ARG A 4 26.37 9.35 -16.44
CA ARG A 4 26.44 8.15 -15.58
C ARG A 4 25.78 6.97 -16.31
N LYS A 5 26.58 5.94 -16.61
CA LYS A 5 26.16 4.70 -17.26
C LYS A 5 25.45 3.77 -16.27
N TRP A 6 24.41 3.13 -16.77
CA TRP A 6 23.59 2.14 -16.08
C TRP A 6 24.40 0.85 -15.87
N PHE A 7 24.41 0.29 -14.67
CA PHE A 7 24.96 -1.05 -14.42
C PHE A 7 23.82 -2.07 -14.45
N THR A 8 23.64 -2.72 -15.59
CA THR A 8 22.96 -4.01 -15.71
C THR A 8 23.91 -5.08 -15.19
N SER A 9 23.57 -5.74 -14.08
CA SER A 9 24.29 -6.92 -13.60
C SER A 9 23.56 -8.18 -14.04
N LEU A 10 24.14 -8.87 -15.01
CA LEU A 10 23.73 -10.20 -15.48
C LEU A 10 24.97 -11.08 -15.28
N LEU A 11 24.97 -11.88 -14.22
CA LEU A 11 26.01 -12.87 -13.95
C LEU A 11 25.38 -14.26 -14.03
N PHE A 12 25.54 -14.87 -15.20
CA PHE A 12 25.35 -16.29 -15.44
C PHE A 12 26.75 -16.93 -15.43
N SER A 13 27.02 -17.82 -14.47
CA SER A 13 27.93 -18.96 -14.64
C SER A 13 28.02 -19.80 -13.37
N ALA A 14 27.53 -21.03 -13.46
CA ALA A 14 28.11 -22.15 -12.75
C ALA A 14 27.97 -23.38 -13.64
N VAL A 15 29.06 -23.74 -14.31
CA VAL A 15 29.26 -25.05 -14.95
C VAL A 15 29.96 -25.93 -13.93
N LEU A 16 29.36 -27.07 -13.59
CA LEU A 16 30.02 -28.15 -12.86
C LEU A 16 29.77 -29.46 -13.62
N LEU A 17 30.87 -30.07 -14.07
CA LEU A 17 30.89 -31.35 -14.78
C LEU A 17 31.01 -32.53 -13.79
N ALA A 18 30.11 -33.49 -13.98
CA ALA A 18 30.24 -34.95 -13.87
C ALA A 18 30.95 -35.59 -12.66
N GLY A 19 30.18 -36.43 -11.94
CA GLY A 19 30.68 -37.60 -11.22
C GLY A 19 29.62 -38.71 -11.27
N SER A 20 29.90 -39.79 -11.99
CA SER A 20 29.06 -40.98 -12.12
C SER A 20 29.35 -41.98 -10.99
N ALA A 21 28.32 -42.38 -10.23
CA ALA A 21 28.35 -43.58 -9.40
C ALA A 21 27.00 -44.31 -9.50
N GLN A 22 27.06 -45.60 -9.86
CA GLN A 22 25.89 -46.44 -10.11
C GLN A 22 25.46 -47.16 -8.81
N ALA A 23 24.16 -47.04 -8.53
CA ALA A 23 23.21 -47.88 -7.79
C ALA A 23 23.67 -48.84 -6.66
N ALA A 24 23.09 -48.62 -5.47
CA ALA A 24 22.65 -49.70 -4.59
C ALA A 24 21.14 -49.52 -4.35
N ALA A 25 20.34 -50.52 -4.71
CA ALA A 25 18.91 -50.56 -4.42
C ALA A 25 18.69 -50.92 -2.95
N ALA A 26 17.96 -50.08 -2.24
CA ALA A 26 17.32 -50.41 -0.98
C ALA A 26 15.83 -50.05 -1.13
N GLU A 27 14.98 -51.06 -0.99
CA GLU A 27 13.53 -50.91 -0.95
C GLU A 27 13.07 -50.22 0.34
N ASP A 28 11.96 -49.50 0.16
CA ASP A 28 10.88 -49.30 1.12
C ASP A 28 11.15 -48.46 2.38
N THR A 29 10.79 -47.18 2.26
CA THR A 29 9.74 -46.59 3.10
C THR A 29 9.31 -45.28 2.44
N THR A 30 8.31 -45.35 1.57
CA THR A 30 7.62 -44.14 1.08
C THR A 30 6.71 -43.59 2.18
N GLY A 31 7.34 -43.10 3.25
CA GLY A 31 6.72 -42.16 4.18
C GLY A 31 6.69 -40.80 3.49
N SER A 32 5.63 -40.54 2.72
CA SER A 32 5.27 -39.17 2.31
C SER A 32 5.03 -38.35 3.58
N SER A 33 6.07 -37.68 4.08
CA SER A 33 5.88 -36.58 5.04
C SER A 33 4.87 -35.63 4.43
N PRO A 34 3.80 -35.24 5.15
CA PRO A 34 2.89 -34.24 4.64
C PRO A 34 3.68 -32.95 4.43
N GLU A 35 3.82 -32.55 3.17
CA GLU A 35 4.18 -31.18 2.81
C GLU A 35 3.31 -30.24 3.66
N PRO A 36 3.88 -29.20 4.31
CA PRO A 36 3.08 -28.26 5.08
C PRO A 36 1.99 -27.71 4.17
N SER A 37 0.73 -28.05 4.46
CA SER A 37 -0.40 -27.50 3.73
C SER A 37 -0.29 -25.99 3.81
N ALA A 38 -0.25 -25.32 2.66
CA ALA A 38 -0.25 -23.85 2.59
C ALA A 38 -1.29 -23.29 3.57
N PRO A 39 -0.98 -22.23 4.33
CA PRO A 39 -1.84 -21.75 5.39
C PRO A 39 -3.28 -21.57 4.88
N SER A 40 -4.20 -22.34 5.46
CA SER A 40 -5.62 -22.24 5.10
C SER A 40 -6.17 -20.93 5.68
N GLY A 41 -6.45 -19.95 4.83
CA GLY A 41 -6.99 -18.67 5.27
C GLY A 41 -7.12 -17.68 4.13
N LYS A 42 -7.98 -16.68 4.32
CA LYS A 42 -8.09 -15.54 3.41
C LYS A 42 -7.01 -14.52 3.79
N HIS A 43 -6.20 -14.09 2.83
CA HIS A 43 -5.20 -13.05 3.04
C HIS A 43 -5.83 -11.67 2.84
N ILE A 44 -5.92 -10.88 3.89
CA ILE A 44 -6.42 -9.50 3.84
C ILE A 44 -5.24 -8.55 4.00
N THR A 45 -5.09 -7.60 3.07
CA THR A 45 -4.14 -6.50 3.22
C THR A 45 -4.88 -5.30 3.82
N ILE A 46 -4.31 -4.67 4.85
CA ILE A 46 -4.82 -3.41 5.40
C ILE A 46 -3.77 -2.33 5.17
N LEU A 47 -4.14 -1.33 4.39
CA LEU A 47 -3.41 -0.08 4.25
C LEU A 47 -4.12 1.00 5.04
N HIS A 48 -3.35 1.88 5.67
CA HIS A 48 -3.95 3.03 6.33
C HIS A 48 -3.09 4.29 6.24
N THR A 49 -3.76 5.43 6.33
CA THR A 49 -3.18 6.75 6.56
C THR A 49 -3.75 7.36 7.84
N ASN A 50 -3.16 8.47 8.26
CA ASN A 50 -3.61 9.32 9.36
C ASN A 50 -3.00 10.71 9.14
N ASP A 51 -3.60 11.74 9.74
CA ASP A 51 -3.00 13.06 9.88
C ASP A 51 -2.55 13.66 8.53
N MET A 52 -3.31 13.39 7.48
CA MET A 52 -2.99 13.82 6.12
C MET A 52 -2.93 15.35 6.02
N HIS A 53 -3.69 16.05 6.87
CA HIS A 53 -3.59 17.49 7.08
C HIS A 53 -3.60 18.35 5.79
N GLY A 54 -4.35 17.93 4.77
CA GLY A 54 -4.41 18.60 3.47
C GLY A 54 -3.07 18.62 2.71
N ARG A 55 -2.13 17.70 2.98
CA ARG A 55 -0.82 17.60 2.32
C ARG A 55 -0.95 16.91 0.96
N ALA A 56 -1.67 17.57 0.06
CA ALA A 56 -1.99 17.02 -1.25
C ALA A 56 -0.77 16.92 -2.18
N VAL A 57 0.16 17.87 -2.06
CA VAL A 57 1.36 17.97 -2.92
C VAL A 57 2.53 17.31 -2.22
N GLU A 58 3.31 16.53 -2.97
CA GLU A 58 4.56 15.95 -2.49
C GLU A 58 5.58 17.04 -2.15
N ALA A 59 6.08 17.02 -0.92
CA ALA A 59 7.15 17.89 -0.45
C ALA A 59 7.84 17.15 0.69
N SER A 60 9.16 16.91 0.65
CA SER A 60 9.82 16.12 1.70
C SER A 60 9.60 16.75 3.08
N PRO A 61 9.11 15.99 4.09
CA PRO A 61 8.98 14.52 4.13
C PRO A 61 7.62 13.94 3.68
N GLU A 62 6.68 14.77 3.25
CA GLU A 62 5.31 14.39 2.91
C GLU A 62 5.17 13.80 1.50
N MET A 63 4.46 12.66 1.40
CA MET A 63 4.33 11.91 0.16
C MET A 63 3.41 12.54 -0.89
N GLY A 64 2.43 13.35 -0.47
CA GLY A 64 1.37 13.83 -1.35
C GLY A 64 0.34 12.77 -1.70
N PHE A 65 -0.87 13.20 -2.06
CA PHE A 65 -2.00 12.30 -2.33
C PHE A 65 -1.73 11.39 -3.54
N ALA A 66 -1.15 11.92 -4.62
CA ALA A 66 -0.90 11.15 -5.84
C ALA A 66 0.03 9.93 -5.60
N LYS A 67 1.08 10.10 -4.78
CA LYS A 67 2.00 9.00 -4.46
C LYS A 67 1.33 7.96 -3.57
N VAL A 68 0.56 8.40 -2.58
CA VAL A 68 -0.22 7.52 -1.70
C VAL A 68 -1.21 6.68 -2.51
N THR A 69 -1.95 7.29 -3.45
CA THR A 69 -2.85 6.57 -4.36
C THR A 69 -2.11 5.53 -5.22
N GLY A 70 -0.90 5.86 -5.68
CA GLY A 70 -0.05 4.90 -6.40
C GLY A 70 0.24 3.65 -5.58
N ILE A 71 0.51 3.81 -4.28
CA ILE A 71 0.71 2.70 -3.34
C ILE A 71 -0.59 1.91 -3.18
N PHE A 72 -1.74 2.57 -2.99
CA PHE A 72 -3.03 1.88 -2.87
C PHE A 72 -3.32 1.01 -4.09
N ASN A 73 -3.14 1.58 -5.29
CA ASN A 73 -3.36 0.87 -6.55
C ASN A 73 -2.39 -0.31 -6.72
N GLN A 74 -1.13 -0.14 -6.34
CA GLN A 74 -0.14 -1.23 -6.38
C GLN A 74 -0.60 -2.41 -5.51
N TYR A 75 -0.97 -2.18 -4.25
CA TYR A 75 -1.37 -3.27 -3.35
C TYR A 75 -2.71 -3.89 -3.73
N ARG A 76 -3.68 -3.09 -4.17
CA ARG A 76 -4.95 -3.62 -4.72
C ARG A 76 -4.73 -4.48 -5.96
N SER A 77 -3.75 -4.16 -6.80
CA SER A 77 -3.40 -5.00 -7.96
C SER A 77 -2.77 -6.35 -7.58
N GLN A 78 -2.12 -6.43 -6.42
CA GLN A 78 -1.47 -7.64 -5.92
C GLN A 78 -2.41 -8.51 -5.08
N ASN A 79 -3.33 -7.89 -4.34
CA ASN A 79 -4.34 -8.56 -3.54
C ASN A 79 -5.68 -7.81 -3.65
N PRO A 80 -6.70 -8.35 -4.32
CA PRO A 80 -8.01 -7.70 -4.40
C PRO A 80 -8.70 -7.59 -3.04
N ASP A 81 -8.30 -8.40 -2.05
CA ASP A 81 -8.76 -8.31 -0.67
C ASP A 81 -7.93 -7.28 0.14
N THR A 82 -7.80 -6.07 -0.40
CA THR A 82 -7.09 -4.95 0.23
C THR A 82 -8.09 -3.89 0.71
N LEU A 83 -8.04 -3.58 2.00
CA LEU A 83 -8.74 -2.45 2.61
C LEU A 83 -7.81 -1.23 2.74
N VAL A 84 -8.33 -0.06 2.42
CA VAL A 84 -7.65 1.24 2.48
C VAL A 84 -8.42 2.15 3.44
N LEU A 85 -7.81 2.51 4.56
CA LEU A 85 -8.47 3.21 5.66
C LEU A 85 -7.78 4.53 5.99
N ASP A 86 -8.52 5.51 6.49
CA ASP A 86 -7.95 6.74 7.04
C ASP A 86 -8.38 6.96 8.50
N ALA A 87 -7.42 7.31 9.36
CA ALA A 87 -7.64 7.48 10.79
C ALA A 87 -8.00 8.92 11.22
N GLY A 88 -8.30 9.82 10.28
CA GLY A 88 -8.75 11.19 10.55
C GLY A 88 -7.66 12.25 10.41
N ASP A 89 -8.02 13.48 10.76
CA ASP A 89 -7.22 14.71 10.61
C ASP A 89 -6.75 14.97 9.17
N ALA A 90 -7.68 14.83 8.20
CA ALA A 90 -7.41 14.97 6.77
C ALA A 90 -7.95 16.27 6.16
N VAL A 91 -9.01 16.86 6.74
CA VAL A 91 -9.78 17.96 6.11
C VAL A 91 -9.36 19.37 6.53
N HIS A 92 -8.28 19.50 7.29
CA HIS A 92 -7.71 20.77 7.74
C HIS A 92 -6.17 20.74 7.59
N GLY A 93 -5.48 21.88 7.69
CA GLY A 93 -4.01 21.92 7.77
C GLY A 93 -3.39 22.94 6.81
N THR A 94 -3.28 22.60 5.52
CA THR A 94 -2.73 23.51 4.50
C THR A 94 -3.84 24.33 3.80
N PRO A 95 -3.50 25.42 3.08
CA PRO A 95 -4.46 26.18 2.25
C PRO A 95 -5.21 25.33 1.21
N PHE A 96 -4.64 24.20 0.79
CA PHE A 96 -5.33 23.25 -0.07
C PHE A 96 -6.67 22.85 0.55
N ALA A 97 -6.69 22.51 1.85
CA ALA A 97 -7.90 22.14 2.58
C ALA A 97 -8.65 23.35 3.14
N THR A 98 -7.96 24.30 3.77
CA THR A 98 -8.62 25.34 4.59
C THR A 98 -9.36 26.41 3.79
N LEU A 99 -8.94 26.73 2.57
CA LEU A 99 -9.60 27.75 1.74
C LEU A 99 -11.02 27.35 1.31
N VAL A 100 -11.31 26.06 1.28
CA VAL A 100 -12.61 25.49 0.89
C VAL A 100 -13.17 24.57 1.97
N GLN A 101 -12.80 24.85 3.23
CA GLN A 101 -13.33 24.15 4.40
C GLN A 101 -13.29 22.61 4.28
N GLY A 102 -12.19 22.07 3.76
CA GLY A 102 -11.96 20.63 3.67
C GLY A 102 -12.57 19.93 2.44
N GLU A 103 -13.38 20.61 1.62
CA GLU A 103 -14.00 20.00 0.43
C GLU A 103 -12.98 19.41 -0.55
N SER A 104 -11.83 20.08 -0.72
CA SER A 104 -10.76 19.62 -1.60
C SER A 104 -10.13 18.32 -1.11
N SER A 105 -9.92 18.16 0.20
CA SER A 105 -9.43 16.91 0.79
C SER A 105 -10.43 15.79 0.55
N VAL A 106 -11.71 16.00 0.86
CA VAL A 106 -12.76 14.97 0.66
C VAL A 106 -12.87 14.56 -0.81
N LYS A 107 -12.94 15.53 -1.73
CA LYS A 107 -12.99 15.24 -3.17
C LYS A 107 -11.82 14.38 -3.62
N VAL A 108 -10.59 14.72 -3.22
CA VAL A 108 -9.44 13.90 -3.62
C VAL A 108 -9.45 12.55 -2.91
N MET A 109 -9.73 12.48 -1.61
CA MET A 109 -9.79 11.20 -0.88
C MET A 109 -10.83 10.24 -1.44
N ASN A 110 -11.98 10.74 -1.92
CA ASN A 110 -12.96 9.92 -2.63
C ASN A 110 -12.36 9.32 -3.92
N GLU A 111 -11.62 10.11 -4.70
CA GLU A 111 -10.91 9.64 -5.90
C GLU A 111 -9.72 8.71 -5.59
N MET A 112 -9.10 8.85 -4.40
CA MET A 112 -8.04 7.94 -3.93
C MET A 112 -8.59 6.54 -3.64
N GLY A 113 -9.90 6.42 -3.42
CA GLY A 113 -10.59 5.16 -3.19
C GLY A 113 -10.40 4.59 -1.79
N TYR A 114 -10.42 5.43 -0.74
CA TYR A 114 -10.55 4.94 0.64
C TYR A 114 -11.85 4.16 0.84
N ASP A 115 -11.78 3.07 1.59
CA ASP A 115 -12.95 2.25 1.95
C ASP A 115 -13.70 2.81 3.16
N ALA A 116 -12.97 3.43 4.10
CA ALA A 116 -13.55 4.15 5.23
C ALA A 116 -12.58 5.18 5.79
N THR A 117 -13.14 6.22 6.40
CA THR A 117 -12.44 7.22 7.22
C THR A 117 -13.19 7.42 8.53
N VAL A 118 -12.48 7.83 9.57
CA VAL A 118 -13.07 8.25 10.85
C VAL A 118 -12.74 9.71 11.12
N PRO A 119 -13.59 10.47 11.82
CA PRO A 119 -13.27 11.84 12.18
C PRO A 119 -12.22 11.87 13.30
N GLY A 120 -11.15 12.64 13.08
CA GLY A 120 -10.22 13.11 14.10
C GLY A 120 -10.69 14.42 14.73
N ASN A 121 -9.82 15.10 15.48
CA ASN A 121 -10.16 16.38 16.10
C ASN A 121 -10.32 17.52 15.08
N HIS A 122 -9.56 17.48 13.98
CA HIS A 122 -9.54 18.55 12.99
C HIS A 122 -10.74 18.52 12.03
N GLU A 123 -11.44 17.40 11.92
CA GLU A 123 -12.73 17.31 11.21
C GLU A 123 -13.81 18.21 11.83
N PHE A 124 -13.67 18.58 13.11
CA PHE A 124 -14.62 19.45 13.81
C PHE A 124 -14.31 20.95 13.68
N ASN A 125 -13.23 21.36 12.99
CA ASN A 125 -12.83 22.77 12.92
C ASN A 125 -13.87 23.70 12.28
N TYR A 126 -14.70 23.17 11.38
CA TYR A 126 -15.78 23.93 10.73
C TYR A 126 -17.16 23.65 11.37
N GLY A 127 -17.17 22.96 12.50
CA GLY A 127 -18.37 22.59 13.25
C GLY A 127 -18.96 21.23 12.84
N TRP A 128 -19.51 20.51 13.81
CA TRP A 128 -20.04 19.15 13.60
C TRP A 128 -21.16 19.07 12.55
N LYS A 129 -21.98 20.12 12.42
CA LYS A 129 -23.04 20.18 11.40
C LYS A 129 -22.44 20.16 10.01
N TYR A 130 -21.39 20.94 9.81
CA TYR A 130 -20.70 21.00 8.52
C TYR A 130 -19.96 19.70 8.25
N LEU A 131 -19.34 19.07 9.26
CA LEU A 131 -18.76 17.73 9.12
C LEU A 131 -19.78 16.70 8.60
N VAL A 132 -21.02 16.71 9.11
CA VAL A 132 -22.10 15.83 8.62
C VAL A 132 -22.50 16.13 7.18
N GLU A 133 -22.45 17.39 6.75
CA GLU A 133 -22.67 17.73 5.33
C GLU A 133 -21.51 17.27 4.46
N LEU A 134 -20.29 17.51 4.92
CA LEU A 134 -19.05 17.15 4.24
C LEU A 134 -18.92 15.63 4.05
N SER A 135 -19.41 14.81 5.00
CA SER A 135 -19.38 13.35 4.91
C SER A 135 -20.36 12.74 3.90
N LYS A 136 -21.21 13.55 3.24
CA LYS A 136 -22.15 13.10 2.21
C LYS A 136 -21.60 13.26 0.79
N GLY A 137 -20.51 14.02 0.64
CA GLY A 137 -19.86 14.31 -0.65
C GLY A 137 -18.79 13.29 -0.98
#